data_AF-S6URK3-F1
#
_entry.id   AF-S6URK3-F1
#
_cell.length_a   1.000
_cell.length_b   1.000
_cell.length_c   1.000
_cell.angle_alpha   90.00
_cell.angle_beta   90.00
_cell.angle_gamma   90.00
#
_symmetry.space_group_name_H-M   'P 1'
#
loop_
_entity.id
_entity.type
_entity.pdbx_description
1 polymer ?
#
loop_
_entity_poly.entity_id
_entity_poly.type
_entity_poly.pdbx_seq_one_letter_code
_entity_poly.pdbx_strand_id
1 'polypeptide(L)'
;NLLNRVLEGDVLPGLEVQQLMGEVLALLPSVIRDFADDAQCQRNDVDLLAARAHALANALEAPSLSVADAHAPGEVLDPQLLEIFRQEALGHLNTLSRFLDNAEQSASPSISDAVLRALHTLKGSAHMAGVLPIAELASPLDQLVREYKANLIDI
;
A
#
# COMPACT_ATOMS: atom_id res chain seq x y z
N ASN A 1 14.60 8.90 -5.79
CA ASN A 1 14.74 9.39 -4.40
C ASN A 1 14.22 10.83 -4.38
N LEU A 2 13.27 11.17 -3.51
CA LEU A 2 12.60 12.48 -3.48
C LEU A 2 13.60 13.65 -3.41
N LEU A 3 14.61 13.56 -2.54
CA LEU A 3 15.58 14.64 -2.36
C LEU A 3 16.39 14.91 -3.62
N ASN A 4 16.76 13.86 -4.36
CA ASN A 4 17.46 14.03 -5.64
C ASN A 4 16.58 14.78 -6.65
N ARG A 5 15.28 14.43 -6.72
CA ARG A 5 14.34 15.11 -7.63
C ARG A 5 14.11 16.57 -7.25
N VAL A 6 14.13 16.89 -5.96
CA VAL A 6 14.07 18.30 -5.49
C VAL A 6 15.35 19.06 -5.86
N LEU A 7 16.52 18.43 -5.72
CA LEU A 7 17.81 19.02 -6.10
C LEU A 7 17.94 19.22 -7.61
N GLU A 8 17.37 18.31 -8.40
CA GLU A 8 17.32 18.37 -9.87
C GLU A 8 16.26 19.35 -10.40
N GLY A 9 15.36 19.84 -9.53
CA GLY A 9 14.31 20.80 -9.88
C GLY A 9 13.01 20.17 -10.41
N ASP A 10 12.95 18.84 -10.48
CA ASP A 10 11.78 18.08 -10.95
C ASP A 10 10.61 18.11 -9.96
N VAL A 11 10.89 18.35 -8.68
CA VAL A 11 9.89 18.45 -7.62
C VAL A 11 10.12 19.75 -6.85
N LEU A 12 9.07 20.57 -6.73
CA LEU A 12 9.16 21.82 -5.97
C LEU A 12 9.19 21.53 -4.46
N PRO A 13 10.03 22.23 -3.68
CA PRO A 13 10.07 22.12 -2.21
C PRO A 13 8.89 22.86 -1.56
N GLY A 14 7.68 22.45 -1.91
CA GLY A 14 6.44 22.98 -1.37
C GLY A 14 6.17 22.54 0.07
N LEU A 15 5.02 22.94 0.60
CA LEU A 15 4.62 22.69 1.99
C LEU A 15 4.68 21.19 2.36
N GLU A 16 4.27 20.32 1.45
CA GLU A 16 4.20 18.87 1.67
C GLU A 16 5.59 18.24 1.80
N VAL A 17 6.55 18.67 0.99
CA VAL A 17 7.95 18.24 1.09
C VAL A 17 8.58 18.75 2.38
N GLN A 18 8.30 19.99 2.76
CA GLN A 18 8.79 20.58 4.02
C GLN A 18 8.23 19.86 5.25
N GLN A 19 6.93 19.54 5.24
CA GLN A 19 6.27 18.77 6.31
C GLN A 19 6.89 17.37 6.42
N LEU A 20 7.03 16.66 5.30
CA LEU A 20 7.67 15.34 5.28
C LEU A 20 9.08 15.38 5.86
N MET A 21 9.89 16.37 5.46
CA MET A 21 11.24 16.53 6.01
C MET A 21 11.22 16.81 7.52
N GLY A 22 10.28 17.62 8.00
CA GLY A 22 10.10 17.87 9.43
C GLY A 22 9.77 16.61 10.23
N GLU A 23 8.86 15.79 9.70
CA GLU A 23 8.47 14.51 10.32
C GLU A 23 9.65 13.51 10.34
N VAL A 24 10.41 13.38 9.25
CA VAL A 24 11.62 12.55 9.19
C VAL A 24 12.66 13.01 10.20
N LEU A 25 12.93 14.32 10.28
CA LEU A 25 13.89 14.88 11.24
C LEU A 25 13.46 14.64 12.70
N ALA A 26 12.17 14.69 13.00
CA ALA A 26 11.65 14.36 14.32
C ALA A 26 11.80 12.87 14.66
N LEU A 27 11.75 12.00 13.65
CA LEU A 27 11.79 10.55 13.83
C LEU A 27 13.21 9.98 13.93
N LEU A 28 14.16 10.58 13.19
CA LEU A 28 15.56 10.13 13.11
C LEU A 28 16.22 9.82 14.48
N PRO A 29 16.07 10.65 15.52
CA PRO A 29 16.67 10.36 16.83
C PRO A 29 16.19 9.04 17.44
N SER A 30 14.93 8.66 17.22
CA SER A 30 14.39 7.39 17.71
C SER A 30 14.95 6.21 16.92
N VAL A 31 14.98 6.30 15.60
CA VAL A 31 15.52 5.26 14.71
C VAL A 31 17.00 5.01 14.99
N ILE A 32 17.77 6.07 15.23
CA ILE A 32 19.19 5.97 15.59
C ILE A 32 19.37 5.27 16.95
N ARG A 33 18.51 5.55 17.94
CA ARG A 33 18.55 4.84 19.23
C ARG A 33 18.21 3.36 19.09
N ASP A 34 17.12 3.03 18.39
CA ASP A 34 16.71 1.64 18.18
C ASP A 34 17.82 0.83 17.47
N PHE A 35 18.53 1.46 16.54
CA PHE A 35 19.71 0.87 15.89
C PHE A 35 20.88 0.69 16.86
N ALA A 36 21.18 1.71 17.68
CA ALA A 36 22.29 1.66 18.64
C ALA A 36 22.08 0.61 19.74
N ASP A 37 20.81 0.38 20.12
CA ASP A 37 20.41 -0.54 21.18
C ASP A 37 20.11 -1.98 20.67
N ASP A 38 20.35 -2.26 19.38
CA ASP A 38 20.03 -3.55 18.71
C ASP A 38 18.55 -3.96 18.87
N ALA A 39 17.66 -2.97 19.00
CA ALA A 39 16.23 -3.13 19.22
C ALA A 39 15.42 -2.91 17.93
N GLN A 40 16.03 -3.20 16.78
CA GLN A 40 15.45 -2.93 15.47
C GLN A 40 14.17 -3.76 15.27
N CYS A 41 13.08 -3.09 14.96
CA CYS A 41 11.79 -3.71 14.66
C CYS A 41 11.16 -3.08 13.41
N GLN A 42 10.07 -3.68 12.91
CA GLN A 42 9.30 -3.08 11.83
C GLN A 42 8.67 -1.76 12.30
N ARG A 43 8.96 -0.68 11.59
CA ARG A 43 8.62 0.70 11.94
C ARG A 43 7.62 1.24 10.92
N ASN A 44 6.33 1.06 11.21
CA ASN A 44 5.23 1.50 10.33
C ASN A 44 5.26 3.01 10.04
N ASP A 45 5.77 3.81 10.97
CA ASP A 45 5.99 5.24 10.84
C ASP A 45 7.08 5.58 9.81
N VAL A 46 8.19 4.82 9.80
CA VAL A 46 9.26 4.93 8.79
C VAL A 46 8.75 4.48 7.42
N ASP A 47 8.03 3.36 7.35
CA ASP A 47 7.47 2.82 6.10
C ASP A 47 6.49 3.80 5.45
N LEU A 48 5.64 4.44 6.25
CA LEU A 48 4.71 5.47 5.79
C LEU A 48 5.45 6.70 5.24
N LEU A 49 6.46 7.21 5.96
CA LEU A 49 7.24 8.36 5.50
C LEU A 49 7.96 8.03 4.19
N ALA A 50 8.47 6.81 4.04
CA ALA A 50 9.07 6.34 2.79
C ALA A 50 8.05 6.29 1.65
N ALA A 51 6.84 5.78 1.90
CA ALA A 51 5.76 5.73 0.92
C ALA A 51 5.29 7.13 0.49
N ARG A 52 5.13 8.06 1.45
CA ARG A 52 4.83 9.47 1.16
C ARG A 52 5.95 10.14 0.35
N ALA A 53 7.22 9.87 0.68
CA ALA A 53 8.36 10.37 -0.09
C ALA A 53 8.32 9.87 -1.54
N HIS A 54 7.98 8.60 -1.74
CA HIS A 54 7.85 8.00 -3.06
C HIS A 54 6.69 8.62 -3.87
N ALA A 55 5.54 8.84 -3.22
CA ALA A 55 4.39 9.45 -3.86
C ALA A 55 4.66 10.90 -4.29
N LEU A 56 5.22 11.72 -3.40
CA LEU A 56 5.63 13.09 -3.72
C LEU A 56 6.67 13.13 -4.83
N ALA A 57 7.61 12.17 -4.84
CA ALA A 57 8.60 12.07 -5.89
C ALA A 57 7.93 11.85 -7.25
N ASN A 58 6.85 11.07 -7.33
CA ASN A 58 6.22 10.66 -8.58
C ASN A 58 4.93 11.45 -8.91
N ALA A 59 4.64 12.53 -8.19
CA ALA A 59 3.39 13.28 -8.30
C ALA A 59 2.12 12.41 -8.17
N LEU A 60 2.20 11.38 -7.32
CA LEU A 60 1.08 10.52 -6.94
C LEU A 60 0.42 11.05 -5.67
N GLU A 61 -0.84 10.71 -5.44
CA GLU A 61 -1.48 10.97 -4.15
C GLU A 61 -0.71 10.24 -3.05
N ALA A 62 -0.25 11.01 -2.06
CA ALA A 62 0.50 10.47 -0.94
C ALA A 62 -0.42 9.64 -0.04
N PRO A 63 0.01 8.46 0.43
CA PRO A 63 -0.74 7.76 1.47
C PRO A 63 -0.76 8.65 2.71
N SER A 64 -1.89 9.29 2.96
CA SER A 64 -2.12 10.06 4.17
C SER A 64 -2.50 9.09 5.28
N LEU A 65 -1.95 9.32 6.46
CA LEU A 65 -2.66 8.88 7.66
C LEU A 65 -3.96 9.68 7.67
N SER A 66 -5.06 9.03 7.32
CA SER A 66 -6.27 9.35 8.06
C SER A 66 -5.88 9.24 9.53
N VAL A 67 -6.13 10.28 10.31
CA VAL A 67 -5.98 10.30 11.79
C VAL A 67 -6.93 9.30 12.49
N ALA A 68 -7.41 8.29 11.77
CA ALA A 68 -7.95 7.06 12.32
C ALA A 68 -6.79 6.06 12.47
N ASP A 69 -6.18 6.13 13.64
CA ASP A 69 -5.59 5.01 14.38
C ASP A 69 -4.30 4.36 13.86
N ALA A 70 -3.20 4.77 14.50
CA ALA A 70 -2.06 3.91 14.75
C ALA A 70 -2.46 2.83 15.78
N HIS A 71 -3.02 1.71 15.30
CA HIS A 71 -3.27 0.52 16.13
C HIS A 71 -1.94 -0.06 16.63
N ALA A 72 -1.57 0.34 17.86
CA ALA A 72 -0.62 -0.36 18.71
C ALA A 72 -1.01 -1.85 18.81
N PRO A 73 -0.05 -2.77 19.08
CA PRO A 73 -0.37 -4.19 19.25
C PRO A 73 -1.31 -4.37 20.45
N GLY A 74 -2.62 -4.49 20.16
CA GLY A 74 -3.70 -4.55 21.15
C GLY A 74 -4.93 -3.69 20.86
N GLU A 75 -4.90 -2.86 19.82
CA GLU A 75 -6.04 -2.02 19.48
C GLU A 75 -7.12 -2.88 18.75
N VAL A 76 -8.38 -2.69 19.14
CA VAL A 76 -9.47 -3.60 18.78
C VAL A 76 -10.04 -3.16 17.43
N LEU A 77 -9.89 -4.01 16.41
CA LEU A 77 -10.48 -3.82 15.08
C LEU A 77 -11.94 -3.36 15.20
N ASP A 78 -12.32 -2.29 14.50
CA ASP A 78 -13.72 -1.85 14.46
C ASP A 78 -14.59 -3.00 13.91
N PRO A 79 -15.49 -3.58 14.72
CA PRO A 79 -16.29 -4.73 14.31
C PRO A 79 -17.22 -4.42 13.13
N GLN A 80 -17.62 -3.16 12.94
CA GLN A 80 -18.42 -2.74 11.79
C GLN A 80 -17.58 -2.74 10.51
N LEU A 81 -16.36 -2.19 10.56
CA LEU A 81 -15.44 -2.21 9.42
C LEU A 81 -15.00 -3.63 9.07
N LEU A 82 -14.78 -4.47 10.08
CA LEU A 82 -14.43 -5.88 9.88
C LEU A 82 -15.57 -6.65 9.20
N GLU A 83 -16.82 -6.40 9.57
CA GLU A 83 -17.98 -7.03 8.94
C GLU A 83 -18.17 -6.56 7.48
N ILE A 84 -18.00 -5.26 7.23
CA ILE A 84 -18.02 -4.70 5.85
C ILE A 84 -16.92 -5.37 5.02
N PHE A 85 -15.69 -5.37 5.54
CA PHE A 85 -14.55 -6.01 4.88
C PHE A 85 -14.82 -7.49 4.59
N ARG A 86 -15.36 -8.24 5.56
CA ARG A 86 -15.68 -9.66 5.36
C ARG A 86 -16.67 -9.87 4.20
N GLN A 87 -17.71 -9.02 4.11
CA GLN A 87 -18.70 -9.10 3.04
C GLN A 87 -18.11 -8.73 1.67
N GLU A 88 -17.32 -7.66 1.61
CA GLU A 88 -16.67 -7.20 0.37
C GLU A 88 -15.59 -8.18 -0.10
N ALA A 89 -14.76 -8.67 0.82
CA ALA A 89 -13.69 -9.62 0.54
C ALA A 89 -14.23 -10.89 -0.11
N LEU A 90 -15.38 -11.43 0.36
CA LEU A 90 -16.02 -12.59 -0.27
C LEU A 90 -16.40 -12.32 -1.74
N GLY A 91 -16.91 -11.12 -2.05
CA GLY A 91 -17.24 -10.73 -3.42
C GLY A 91 -16.01 -10.61 -4.32
N HIS A 92 -14.92 -10.04 -3.80
CA HIS A 92 -13.66 -9.95 -4.51
C HIS A 92 -13.02 -11.33 -4.72
N LEU A 93 -12.95 -12.17 -3.69
CA LEU A 93 -12.44 -13.54 -3.77
C LEU A 93 -13.24 -14.39 -4.75
N ASN A 94 -14.56 -14.23 -4.82
CA ASN A 94 -15.39 -14.91 -5.82
C ASN A 94 -15.01 -14.48 -7.25
N THR A 95 -14.73 -13.19 -7.46
CA THR A 95 -14.25 -12.68 -8.76
C THR A 95 -12.90 -13.29 -9.13
N LEU A 96 -11.99 -13.41 -8.17
CA LEU A 96 -10.67 -14.02 -8.39
C LEU A 96 -10.78 -15.53 -8.65
N SER A 97 -11.60 -16.24 -7.87
CA SER A 97 -11.85 -17.67 -8.06
C SER A 97 -12.40 -17.96 -9.47
N ARG A 98 -13.43 -17.22 -9.91
CA ARG A 98 -13.97 -17.37 -11.27
C ARG A 98 -12.94 -17.08 -12.34
N PHE A 99 -12.03 -16.13 -12.12
CA PHE A 99 -10.94 -15.89 -13.05
C PHE A 99 -10.00 -17.11 -13.12
N LEU A 100 -9.59 -17.66 -11.97
CA LEU A 100 -8.71 -18.84 -11.91
C LEU A 100 -9.36 -20.06 -12.59
N ASP A 101 -10.62 -20.34 -12.29
CA ASP A 101 -11.37 -21.46 -12.89
C ASP A 101 -11.42 -21.35 -14.44
N ASN A 102 -11.62 -20.14 -14.95
CA ASN A 102 -11.63 -19.87 -16.39
C ASN A 102 -10.22 -19.91 -16.99
N ALA A 103 -9.21 -19.49 -16.24
CA ALA A 103 -7.82 -19.45 -16.70
C ALA A 103 -7.25 -20.85 -16.89
N GLU A 104 -7.61 -21.80 -16.01
CA GLU A 104 -7.23 -23.22 -16.15
C GLU A 104 -7.77 -23.86 -17.44
N GLN A 105 -8.90 -23.36 -17.95
CA GLN A 105 -9.55 -23.88 -19.16
C GLN A 105 -9.10 -23.16 -20.43
N SER A 106 -8.29 -22.11 -20.31
CA SER A 106 -7.92 -21.23 -21.43
C SER A 106 -6.46 -21.39 -21.82
N ALA A 107 -6.18 -21.54 -23.12
CA ALA A 107 -4.80 -21.59 -23.63
C ALA A 107 -4.04 -20.25 -23.51
N SER A 108 -4.75 -19.14 -23.27
CA SER A 108 -4.17 -17.80 -23.13
C SER A 108 -5.07 -16.94 -22.23
N PRO A 109 -5.02 -17.13 -20.91
CA PRO A 109 -5.86 -16.36 -19.99
C PRO A 109 -5.45 -14.89 -19.96
N SER A 110 -6.42 -13.99 -20.14
CA SER A 110 -6.22 -12.55 -20.07
C SER A 110 -6.73 -11.99 -18.74
N ILE A 111 -5.98 -11.06 -18.16
CA ILE A 111 -6.38 -10.36 -16.94
C ILE A 111 -7.43 -9.30 -17.29
N SER A 112 -8.64 -9.48 -16.77
CA SER A 112 -9.72 -8.51 -16.91
C SER A 112 -9.58 -7.33 -15.94
N ASP A 113 -10.20 -6.20 -16.25
CA ASP A 113 -10.32 -5.06 -15.33
C ASP A 113 -11.06 -5.41 -14.04
N ALA A 114 -11.95 -6.41 -14.09
CA ALA A 114 -12.64 -6.90 -12.90
C ALA A 114 -11.67 -7.55 -11.90
N VAL A 115 -10.66 -8.28 -12.38
CA VAL A 115 -9.61 -8.90 -11.54
C VAL A 115 -8.73 -7.82 -10.91
N LEU A 116 -8.28 -6.85 -11.70
CA LEU A 116 -7.50 -5.71 -11.21
C LEU A 116 -8.24 -4.93 -10.13
N ARG A 117 -9.52 -4.61 -10.39
CA ARG A 117 -10.35 -3.91 -9.43
C ARG A 117 -10.56 -4.74 -8.17
N ALA A 118 -10.82 -6.05 -8.29
CA ALA A 118 -11.01 -6.92 -7.14
C ALA A 118 -9.77 -6.97 -6.24
N LEU A 119 -8.56 -7.09 -6.80
CA LEU A 119 -7.31 -7.06 -6.01
C LEU A 119 -7.08 -5.69 -5.36
N HIS A 120 -7.29 -4.61 -6.11
CA HIS A 120 -7.12 -3.26 -5.61
C HIS A 120 -8.06 -2.95 -4.44
N THR A 121 -9.34 -3.28 -4.59
CA THR A 121 -10.34 -3.05 -3.55
C THR A 121 -10.16 -4.00 -2.37
N LEU A 122 -9.75 -5.26 -2.60
CA LEU A 122 -9.41 -6.18 -1.51
C LEU A 122 -8.24 -5.65 -0.66
N LYS A 123 -7.19 -5.14 -1.31
CA LYS A 123 -6.07 -4.47 -0.63
C LYS A 123 -6.54 -3.24 0.16
N GLY A 124 -7.30 -2.35 -0.47
CA GLY A 124 -7.78 -1.11 0.15
C GLY A 124 -8.72 -1.36 1.34
N SER A 125 -9.69 -2.26 1.18
CA SER A 125 -10.65 -2.62 2.24
C SER A 125 -9.97 -3.33 3.41
N ALA A 126 -8.95 -4.17 3.15
CA ALA A 126 -8.15 -4.79 4.21
C ALA A 126 -7.37 -3.75 5.04
N HIS A 127 -6.77 -2.74 4.39
CA HIS A 127 -6.16 -1.60 5.09
C HIS A 127 -7.18 -0.83 5.92
N MET A 128 -8.35 -0.51 5.34
CA MET A 128 -9.40 0.25 6.03
C MET A 128 -9.96 -0.49 7.26
N ALA A 129 -10.07 -1.81 7.18
CA ALA A 129 -10.56 -2.63 8.30
C ALA A 129 -9.46 -3.04 9.28
N GLY A 130 -8.22 -2.58 9.11
CA GLY A 130 -7.10 -2.93 9.99
C GLY A 130 -6.60 -4.38 9.85
N VAL A 131 -7.02 -5.10 8.81
CA VAL A 131 -6.62 -6.50 8.56
C VAL A 131 -5.29 -6.55 7.82
N LEU A 132 -4.24 -6.06 8.49
CA LEU A 132 -2.90 -5.87 7.92
C LEU A 132 -2.32 -7.12 7.24
N PRO A 133 -2.42 -8.35 7.79
CA PRO A 133 -1.88 -9.53 7.13
C PRO A 133 -2.47 -9.76 5.74
N ILE A 134 -3.75 -9.43 5.52
CA ILE A 134 -4.39 -9.56 4.20
C ILE A 134 -3.93 -8.44 3.27
N ALA A 135 -3.79 -7.22 3.78
CA ALA A 135 -3.31 -6.09 3.00
C ALA A 135 -1.86 -6.31 2.49
N GLU A 136 -1.01 -6.87 3.35
CA GLU A 136 0.38 -7.23 3.02
C GLU A 136 0.45 -8.32 1.96
N LEU A 137 -0.44 -9.31 1.99
CA LEU A 137 -0.53 -10.35 0.95
C LEU A 137 -1.12 -9.82 -0.36
N ALA A 138 -2.13 -8.96 -0.29
CA ALA A 138 -2.82 -8.43 -1.47
C ALA A 138 -1.97 -7.42 -2.25
N SER A 139 -1.07 -6.70 -1.57
CA SER A 139 -0.21 -5.67 -2.18
C SER A 139 0.70 -6.19 -3.30
N PRO A 140 1.57 -7.21 -3.08
CA PRO A 140 2.42 -7.73 -4.15
C PRO A 140 1.60 -8.41 -5.25
N LEU A 141 0.43 -8.98 -4.93
CA LEU A 141 -0.44 -9.61 -5.93
C LEU A 141 -1.11 -8.56 -6.85
N ASP A 142 -1.62 -7.46 -6.30
CA ASP A 142 -2.15 -6.32 -7.08
C ASP A 142 -1.07 -5.76 -8.01
N GLN A 143 0.17 -5.61 -7.53
CA GLN A 143 1.29 -5.15 -8.34
C GLN A 143 1.64 -6.14 -9.47
N LEU A 144 1.83 -7.42 -9.15
CA LEU A 144 2.19 -8.45 -10.13
C LEU A 144 1.17 -8.53 -11.27
N VAL A 145 -0.13 -8.49 -10.94
CA VAL A 145 -1.19 -8.59 -11.94
C VAL A 145 -1.28 -7.34 -12.83
N ARG A 146 -0.98 -6.16 -12.29
CA ARG A 146 -0.87 -4.92 -13.08
C ARG A 146 0.30 -4.98 -14.05
N GLU A 147 1.47 -5.38 -13.56
CA GLU A 147 2.67 -5.51 -14.39
C GLU A 147 2.46 -6.56 -15.48
N TYR A 148 1.88 -7.71 -15.14
CA TYR A 148 1.56 -8.74 -16.13
C TYR A 148 0.62 -8.24 -17.22
N LYS A 149 -0.44 -7.49 -16.85
CA LYS A 149 -1.35 -6.90 -17.83
C LYS A 149 -0.68 -5.83 -18.69
N ALA A 150 0.19 -5.00 -18.10
CA ALA A 150 0.90 -3.94 -18.82
C ALA A 150 1.93 -4.49 -19.81
N ASN A 151 2.60 -5.58 -19.46
CA ASN A 151 3.65 -6.21 -20.28
C ASN A 151 3.12 -7.20 -21.33
N LEU A 152 1.80 -7.48 -21.35
CA LEU A 152 1.14 -8.28 -22.38
C LEU A 152 0.42 -7.44 -23.45
N ILE A 153 0.58 -6.12 -23.44
CA ILE A 153 0.14 -5.28 -24.55
C ILE A 153 1.27 -5.24 -25.58
N ASP A 154 1.27 -6.22 -26.49
CA ASP A 154 2.02 -6.12 -27.74
C ASP A 154 1.44 -4.99 -28.61
N ILE A 155 2.35 -4.24 -29.24
CA ILE A 155 2.15 -3.20 -30.26
C ILE A 155 1.51 -3.80 -31.52
#